data_AF-A0A4U9HSI3-F1
#
_entry.id   AF-A0A4U9HSI3-F1
#
_cell.length_a   1.000
_cell.length_b   1.000
_cell.length_c   1.000
_cell.angle_alpha   90.00
_cell.angle_beta   90.00
_cell.angle_gamma   90.00
#
_symmetry.space_group_name_H-M   'P 1'
#
loop_
_entity.id
_entity.type
_entity.pdbx_description
1 polymer ?
#
loop_
_entity_poly.entity_id
_entity_poly.type
_entity_poly.pdbx_seq_one_letter_code
_entity_poly.pdbx_strand_id
1 'polypeptide(L)'
;MTQIAKLEGYNEDDAGKLAGQQVKGLAAMGQMFRITTVEDNVISTSLQYSNGQVTLNGQKMTLEEFVGMFGVPALNLAVPDEPAAPAAPAPAPAPAPAQPAVPQQ
;
A
#
# COMPACT_ATOMS: atom_id res chain seq x y z
N MET A 1 1.23 8.57 -27.78
CA MET A 1 1.04 10.02 -27.52
C MET A 1 2.35 10.79 -27.69
N THR A 2 3.07 10.57 -28.80
CA THR A 2 4.48 11.05 -28.95
C THR A 2 4.67 11.91 -30.20
N GLN A 3 3.66 11.96 -31.08
CA GLN A 3 3.72 12.72 -32.33
C GLN A 3 3.13 14.13 -32.19
N ILE A 4 2.33 14.36 -31.14
CA ILE A 4 1.64 15.65 -30.90
C ILE A 4 2.57 16.63 -30.14
N ALA A 5 3.46 16.12 -29.28
CA ALA A 5 4.40 16.94 -28.49
C ALA A 5 5.50 17.63 -29.32
N LYS A 6 5.75 17.19 -30.56
CA LYS A 6 6.75 17.79 -31.46
C LYS A 6 6.32 19.11 -32.09
N LEU A 7 5.05 19.51 -31.98
CA LEU A 7 4.50 20.64 -32.75
C LEU A 7 4.36 21.94 -31.95
N GLU A 8 4.54 21.93 -30.62
CA GLU A 8 4.14 23.06 -29.76
C GLU A 8 5.29 23.72 -28.97
N GLY A 9 6.55 23.36 -29.23
CA GLY A 9 7.70 24.08 -28.65
C GLY A 9 7.85 23.96 -27.13
N TYR A 10 7.26 22.95 -26.50
CA TYR A 10 7.52 22.59 -25.11
C TYR A 10 8.79 21.74 -25.01
N ASN A 11 9.72 22.17 -24.15
CA ASN A 11 11.05 21.59 -23.94
C ASN A 11 11.05 20.05 -23.87
N GLU A 12 11.28 19.40 -25.02
CA GLU A 12 11.55 17.96 -25.14
C GLU A 12 12.73 17.56 -24.24
N ASP A 13 13.68 18.49 -24.05
CA ASP A 13 14.81 18.39 -23.13
C ASP A 13 14.42 18.30 -21.65
N ASP A 14 13.46 19.09 -21.18
CA ASP A 14 13.03 19.07 -19.77
C ASP A 14 12.14 17.86 -19.49
N ALA A 15 11.25 17.51 -20.44
CA ALA A 15 10.44 16.29 -20.35
C ALA A 15 11.30 15.02 -20.33
N GLY A 16 12.36 14.97 -21.16
CA GLY A 16 13.32 13.87 -21.17
C GLY A 16 14.12 13.74 -19.87
N LYS A 17 14.52 14.87 -19.28
CA LYS A 17 15.23 14.89 -17.97
C LYS A 17 14.33 14.43 -16.83
N LEU A 18 13.09 14.90 -16.77
CA LEU A 18 12.12 14.49 -15.75
C LEU A 18 11.74 13.01 -15.88
N ALA A 19 11.50 12.53 -17.10
CA ALA A 19 11.28 11.10 -17.35
C ALA A 19 12.49 10.26 -16.91
N GLY A 20 13.70 10.71 -17.23
CA GLY A 20 14.94 10.07 -16.79
C GLY A 20 15.09 10.04 -15.27
N GLN A 21 14.66 11.09 -14.57
CA GLN A 21 14.66 11.12 -13.10
C GLN A 21 13.62 10.19 -12.49
N GLN A 22 12.42 10.08 -13.08
CA GLN A 22 11.40 9.14 -12.59
C GLN A 22 11.85 7.68 -12.73
N VAL A 23 12.44 7.32 -13.88
CA VAL A 23 12.96 5.96 -14.10
C VAL A 23 14.12 5.65 -13.15
N LYS A 24 15.02 6.61 -12.92
CA LYS A 24 16.11 6.48 -11.93
C LYS A 24 15.59 6.37 -10.50
N GLY A 25 14.57 7.14 -10.15
CA GLY A 25 13.90 7.08 -8.84
C GLY A 25 13.27 5.71 -8.61
N LEU A 26 12.57 5.17 -9.61
CA LEU A 26 11.98 3.83 -9.56
C LEU A 26 13.05 2.74 -9.45
N ALA A 27 14.14 2.84 -10.22
CA ALA A 27 15.27 1.92 -10.11
C ALA A 27 15.91 1.95 -8.71
N ALA A 28 16.18 3.15 -8.19
CA ALA A 28 16.82 3.34 -6.89
C ALA A 28 15.92 2.84 -5.74
N MET A 29 14.64 3.23 -5.74
CA MET A 29 13.69 2.74 -4.74
C MET A 29 13.45 1.24 -4.88
N GLY A 30 13.28 0.75 -6.10
CA GLY A 30 13.06 -0.67 -6.33
C GLY A 30 14.24 -1.54 -5.91
N GLN A 31 15.48 -1.06 -6.05
CA GLN A 31 16.67 -1.70 -5.48
C GLN A 31 16.72 -1.60 -3.95
N MET A 32 16.35 -0.44 -3.39
CA MET A 32 16.30 -0.22 -1.93
C MET A 32 15.30 -1.16 -1.25
N PHE A 33 14.12 -1.35 -1.84
CA PHE A 33 13.10 -2.30 -1.40
C PHE A 33 13.34 -3.72 -1.90
N ARG A 34 14.42 -3.96 -2.67
CA ARG A 34 14.80 -5.26 -3.28
C ARG A 34 13.72 -5.89 -4.19
N ILE A 35 12.80 -5.07 -4.69
CA ILE A 35 11.69 -5.48 -5.56
C ILE A 35 12.06 -5.45 -7.05
N THR A 36 13.10 -4.70 -7.44
CA THR A 36 13.58 -4.65 -8.83
C THR A 36 15.06 -4.96 -8.92
N THR A 37 15.43 -5.66 -9.98
CA THR A 37 16.81 -5.79 -10.47
C THR A 37 17.05 -4.84 -11.63
N VAL A 38 18.27 -4.31 -11.72
CA VAL A 38 18.67 -3.42 -12.81
C VAL A 38 19.87 -4.07 -13.49
N GLU A 39 19.68 -4.54 -14.71
CA GLU A 39 20.72 -5.19 -15.50
C GLU A 39 20.62 -4.67 -16.94
N ASP A 40 21.75 -4.28 -17.55
CA ASP A 40 21.80 -3.73 -18.91
C ASP A 40 20.80 -2.59 -19.19
N ASN A 41 20.65 -1.66 -18.24
CA ASN A 41 19.70 -0.54 -18.31
C ASN A 41 18.20 -0.96 -18.34
N VAL A 42 17.91 -2.23 -18.07
CA VAL A 42 16.56 -2.77 -17.92
C VAL A 42 16.24 -2.93 -16.45
N ILE A 43 15.15 -2.30 -16.01
CA ILE A 43 14.55 -2.53 -14.71
C ILE A 43 13.61 -3.73 -14.85
N SER A 44 13.94 -4.84 -14.21
CA SER A 44 13.16 -6.08 -14.23
C SER A 44 12.72 -6.47 -12.82
N THR A 45 11.57 -7.14 -12.75
CA THR A 45 11.09 -7.78 -11.53
C THR A 45 10.55 -9.15 -11.91
N SER A 46 11.01 -10.19 -11.21
CA SER A 46 10.46 -11.54 -11.32
C SER A 46 9.84 -11.96 -10.00
N LEU A 47 8.55 -12.31 -10.03
CA LEU A 47 7.82 -12.82 -8.88
C LEU A 47 7.26 -14.19 -9.25
N GLN A 48 7.65 -15.22 -8.50
CA GLN A 48 7.03 -16.54 -8.58
C GLN A 48 6.47 -16.92 -7.22
N TYR A 49 5.31 -17.57 -7.22
CA TYR A 49 4.70 -18.11 -6.02
C TYR A 49 4.35 -19.57 -6.23
N SER A 50 4.79 -20.46 -5.33
CA SER A 50 4.54 -21.89 -5.41
C SER A 50 4.70 -22.54 -4.04
N ASN A 51 3.81 -23.45 -3.65
CA ASN A 51 3.85 -24.17 -2.37
C ASN A 51 4.07 -23.28 -1.14
N GLY A 52 3.42 -22.11 -1.08
CA GLY A 52 3.57 -21.17 0.04
C GLY A 52 4.90 -20.40 0.08
N GLN A 53 5.78 -20.58 -0.91
CA GLN A 53 7.03 -19.84 -1.03
C GLN A 53 6.92 -18.80 -2.15
N VAL A 54 7.49 -17.63 -1.87
CA VAL A 54 7.66 -16.54 -2.82
C VAL A 54 9.11 -16.54 -3.29
N THR A 55 9.34 -16.51 -4.59
CA THR A 55 10.65 -16.27 -5.20
C THR A 55 10.61 -14.90 -5.87
N LEU A 56 11.28 -13.92 -5.28
CA LEU A 56 11.39 -12.56 -5.80
C LEU A 56 12.81 -12.34 -6.31
N ASN A 57 12.96 -12.03 -7.61
CA ASN A 57 14.26 -11.80 -8.26
C ASN A 57 15.29 -12.91 -7.98
N GLY A 58 14.82 -14.18 -7.93
CA GLY A 58 15.63 -15.35 -7.62
C GLY A 58 15.84 -15.63 -6.12
N GLN A 59 15.48 -14.71 -5.23
CA GLN A 59 15.54 -14.89 -3.78
C GLN A 59 14.25 -15.54 -3.27
N LYS A 60 14.37 -16.71 -2.64
CA LYS A 60 13.24 -17.40 -2.00
C LYS A 60 13.02 -16.88 -0.58
N MET A 61 11.75 -16.71 -0.22
CA MET A 61 11.26 -16.37 1.11
C MET A 61 9.88 -16.98 1.33
N THR A 62 9.42 -17.04 2.57
CA THR A 62 8.02 -17.44 2.85
C THR A 62 7.05 -16.35 2.38
N LEU A 63 5.78 -16.74 2.16
CA LEU A 63 4.73 -15.76 1.89
C LEU A 63 4.57 -14.74 3.03
N GLU A 64 4.69 -15.17 4.28
CA GLU A 64 4.61 -14.30 5.46
C GLU A 64 5.72 -13.25 5.49
N GLU A 65 6.97 -13.66 5.24
CA GLU A 65 8.10 -12.73 5.12
C GLU A 65 7.89 -11.72 3.98
N PHE A 66 7.43 -12.19 2.81
CA PHE A 66 7.16 -11.32 1.67
C PHE A 66 6.09 -10.26 2.01
N VAL A 67 4.97 -10.66 2.61
CA VAL A 67 3.90 -9.72 2.99
C VAL A 67 4.35 -8.77 4.10
N GLY A 68 5.16 -9.25 5.05
CA GLY A 68 5.77 -8.43 6.10
C GLY A 68 6.67 -7.31 5.56
N MET A 69 7.39 -7.53 4.45
CA MET A 69 8.26 -6.51 3.83
C MET A 69 7.50 -5.28 3.31
N PHE A 70 6.24 -5.44 2.92
CA PHE A 70 5.42 -4.33 2.40
C PHE A 70 4.59 -3.64 3.48
N GLY A 71 4.71 -4.06 4.74
CA GLY A 71 3.93 -3.50 5.85
C GLY A 71 2.41 -3.59 5.64
N VAL A 72 1.96 -4.42 4.70
CA VAL A 72 0.55 -4.73 4.54
C VAL A 72 0.21 -5.67 5.69
N PRO A 73 -0.63 -5.28 6.67
CA PRO A 73 -1.19 -6.26 7.58
C PRO A 73 -1.79 -7.33 6.70
N ALA A 74 -1.33 -8.58 6.91
CA ALA A 74 -1.59 -9.75 6.05
C ALA A 74 -2.83 -9.52 5.23
N LEU A 75 -2.65 -9.21 3.92
CA LEU A 75 -3.68 -8.72 3.01
C LEU A 75 -5.04 -9.08 3.59
N ASN A 76 -5.81 -8.09 4.05
CA ASN A 76 -7.21 -8.27 4.40
C ASN A 76 -7.97 -8.62 3.10
N LEU A 77 -7.58 -9.72 2.46
CA LEU A 77 -8.38 -10.65 1.69
C LEU A 77 -9.51 -10.98 2.64
N ALA A 78 -10.43 -10.03 2.77
CA ALA A 78 -11.69 -10.23 3.43
C ALA A 78 -12.23 -11.46 2.74
N VAL A 79 -12.19 -12.58 3.46
CA VAL A 79 -13.03 -13.72 3.14
C VAL A 79 -14.43 -13.09 3.02
N PRO A 80 -15.09 -13.17 1.86
CA PRO A 80 -16.38 -12.53 1.72
C PRO A 80 -17.33 -13.08 2.79
N ASP A 81 -17.78 -12.17 3.66
CA ASP A 81 -18.90 -12.28 4.60
C ASP A 81 -18.86 -13.44 5.61
N GLU A 82 -18.29 -13.19 6.80
CA GLU A 82 -18.91 -13.73 8.01
C GLU A 82 -19.94 -12.69 8.48
N PRO A 83 -21.26 -13.02 8.48
CA PRO A 83 -22.27 -12.09 8.93
C PRO A 83 -21.98 -11.76 10.39
N ALA A 84 -21.75 -10.47 10.67
CA ALA A 84 -21.49 -9.99 12.02
C ALA A 84 -22.60 -10.50 12.95
N ALA A 85 -22.22 -11.37 13.90
CA ALA A 85 -23.14 -11.81 14.94
C ALA A 85 -23.69 -10.56 15.66
N PRO A 86 -25.01 -10.48 15.90
CA PRO A 86 -25.62 -9.30 16.47
C PRO A 86 -25.02 -9.03 17.85
N ALA A 87 -24.49 -7.83 18.06
CA ALA A 87 -23.96 -7.39 19.33
C ALA A 87 -25.04 -7.48 20.42
N ALA A 88 -24.74 -8.16 21.52
CA ALA A 88 -25.63 -8.19 22.69
C ALA A 88 -25.88 -6.77 23.21
N PRO A 89 -27.11 -6.44 23.65
CA PRO A 89 -27.45 -5.10 24.09
C PRO A 89 -26.64 -4.71 25.35
N ALA A 90 -26.08 -3.50 25.33
CA ALA A 90 -25.34 -2.94 26.46
C ALA A 90 -26.26 -2.75 27.69
N PRO A 91 -25.74 -2.93 28.92
CA PRO A 91 -26.53 -2.70 30.13
C PRO A 91 -26.91 -1.21 30.25
N ALA A 92 -28.16 -0.97 30.69
CA ALA A 92 -28.73 0.37 30.80
C ALA A 92 -27.94 1.26 31.77
N PRO A 93 -27.81 2.58 31.50
CA PRO A 93 -27.12 3.50 32.38
C PRO A 93 -27.83 3.62 33.73
N ALA A 94 -27.04 3.66 34.81
CA ALA A 94 -27.53 3.84 36.18
C ALA A 94 -28.22 5.22 36.35
N PRO A 95 -29.28 5.32 37.17
CA PRO A 95 -29.98 6.58 37.37
C PRO A 95 -29.09 7.62 38.04
N ALA A 96 -29.10 8.84 37.50
CA ALA A 96 -28.35 9.98 38.02
C ALA A 96 -28.85 10.41 39.41
N PRO A 97 -27.97 10.85 40.32
CA PRO A 97 -28.37 11.32 41.65
C PRO A 97 -29.23 12.59 41.54
N ALA A 98 -30.34 12.62 42.29
CA ALA A 98 -31.26 13.75 42.34
C ALA A 98 -30.56 14.99 42.92
N GLN A 99 -30.51 16.08 42.14
CA GLN A 99 -30.00 17.36 42.60
C GLN A 99 -31.04 18.03 43.54
N PRO A 100 -30.64 18.61 44.69
CA PRO A 100 -31.56 19.30 45.58
C PRO A 100 -32.10 20.58 44.92
N ALA A 101 -33.42 20.76 44.92
CA ALA A 101 -34.06 21.97 44.42
C ALA A 101 -33.72 23.17 45.30
N VAL A 102 -33.09 24.21 44.72
CA VAL A 102 -32.93 25.51 45.38
C VAL A 102 -34.24 26.31 45.23
N PRO A 103 -34.85 26.80 46.32
CA PRO A 103 -36.07 27.61 46.25
C PRO A 103 -35.76 29.02 45.70
N GLN A 104 -36.45 29.41 44.63
CA GLN A 104 -36.44 30.78 44.11
C GLN A 104 -37.14 31.73 45.09
N GLN A 105 -36.47 32.82 45.44
CA GLN A 105 -37.07 34.07 45.92
C GLN A 105 -36.71 35.18 44.95
#